data_AF-A0A7C5JWC3-F1
#
_entry.id   AF-A0A7C5JWC3-F1
#
_cell.length_a   1.000
_cell.length_b   1.000
_cell.length_c   1.000
_cell.angle_alpha   90.00
_cell.angle_beta   90.00
_cell.angle_gamma   90.00
#
_symmetry.space_group_name_H-M   'P 1'
#
loop_
_entity.id
_entity.type
_entity.pdbx_description
1 polymer ?
#
loop_
_entity_poly.entity_id
_entity_poly.type
_entity_poly.pdbx_seq_one_letter_code
_entity_poly.pdbx_strand_id
1 'polypeptide(L)'
;MRRASTLPLLFGLALGLAAGLYYSWRVDPVAYIDTDPSSLRADYKAEYLSLVASAYAATGDLERARLRLAWLALPEPAETLSRMAQSRLAASGLETEARALAALAAALGERPLQVLKT
;
A
#
# COMPACT_ATOMS: atom_id res chain seq x y z
N MET A 1 62.12 -17.48 -8.24
CA MET A 1 60.65 -17.38 -8.40
C MET A 1 60.07 -16.94 -7.06
N ARG A 2 59.84 -15.64 -6.85
CA ARG A 2 59.20 -15.13 -5.61
C ARG A 2 57.79 -15.68 -5.57
N ARG A 3 57.48 -16.58 -4.63
CA ARG A 3 56.09 -16.93 -4.28
C ARG A 3 55.48 -15.63 -3.76
N ALA A 4 54.81 -14.88 -4.63
CA ALA A 4 53.96 -13.79 -4.19
C ALA A 4 52.95 -14.42 -3.24
N SER A 5 53.11 -14.18 -1.93
CA SER A 5 52.13 -14.69 -0.99
C SER A 5 50.85 -13.93 -1.31
N THR A 6 49.85 -14.65 -1.79
CA THR A 6 48.52 -14.10 -2.02
C THR A 6 47.80 -13.81 -0.69
N LEU A 7 48.38 -14.24 0.43
CA LEU A 7 47.93 -13.99 1.80
C LEU A 7 47.59 -12.52 2.09
N PRO A 8 48.50 -11.53 1.91
CA PRO A 8 48.21 -10.12 2.12
C PRO A 8 47.07 -9.61 1.24
N LEU A 9 46.94 -10.14 0.01
CA LEU A 9 45.86 -9.77 -0.91
C LEU A 9 44.50 -10.27 -0.39
N LEU A 10 44.46 -11.53 0.07
CA LEU A 10 43.27 -12.13 0.66
C LEU A 10 42.87 -11.43 1.96
N PHE A 11 43.83 -11.03 2.78
CA PHE A 11 43.57 -10.25 3.99
C PHE A 11 42.96 -8.89 3.68
N GLY A 12 43.51 -8.15 2.71
CA GLY A 12 42.95 -6.87 2.28
C GLY A 12 41.53 -7.01 1.74
N LEU A 13 41.27 -8.04 0.94
CA LEU A 13 39.94 -8.34 0.40
C LEU A 13 38.94 -8.68 1.52
N ALA A 14 39.33 -9.54 2.45
CA ALA A 14 38.49 -9.92 3.58
C ALA A 14 38.15 -8.71 4.47
N LEU A 15 39.14 -7.83 4.71
CA LEU A 15 38.92 -6.63 5.51
C LEU A 15 37.97 -5.64 4.83
N GLY A 16 38.11 -5.44 3.52
CA GLY A 16 37.23 -4.58 2.73
C GLY A 16 35.79 -5.10 2.68
N LEU A 17 35.61 -6.42 2.49
CA LEU A 17 34.29 -7.05 2.54
C LEU A 17 33.65 -6.95 3.92
N ALA A 18 34.42 -7.20 4.99
CA ALA A 18 33.93 -7.07 6.36
C ALA A 18 33.50 -5.64 6.67
N ALA A 19 34.29 -4.64 6.26
CA ALA A 19 33.96 -3.22 6.47
C ALA A 19 32.74 -2.79 5.65
N GLY A 20 32.64 -3.21 4.38
CA GLY A 20 31.49 -2.90 3.53
C GLY A 20 30.20 -3.54 4.02
N LEU A 21 30.26 -4.79 4.48
CA LEU A 21 29.12 -5.49 5.06
C LEU A 21 28.70 -4.88 6.40
N TYR A 22 29.67 -4.50 7.22
CA TYR A 22 29.39 -3.81 8.48
C TYR A 22 28.73 -2.45 8.24
N TYR A 23 29.21 -1.71 7.25
CA TYR A 23 28.63 -0.43 6.86
C TYR A 23 27.21 -0.59 6.32
N SER A 24 26.97 -1.57 5.44
CA SER A 24 25.64 -1.84 4.90
C SER A 24 24.65 -2.36 5.94
N TRP A 25 25.10 -2.96 7.04
CA TRP A 25 24.21 -3.37 8.13
C TRP A 25 23.93 -2.26 9.16
N ARG A 26 24.84 -1.30 9.35
CA ARG A 26 24.72 -0.31 10.43
C ARG A 26 24.23 1.07 9.98
N VAL A 27 24.48 1.47 8.73
CA VAL A 27 24.18 2.83 8.24
C VAL A 27 22.84 2.89 7.49
N ASP A 28 22.54 1.88 6.68
CA ASP A 28 21.23 1.69 6.05
C ASP A 28 20.90 0.20 6.12
N PRO A 29 20.33 -0.32 7.23
CA PRO A 29 19.81 -1.68 7.20
C PRO A 29 18.86 -1.74 6.00
N VAL A 30 19.14 -2.64 5.05
CA VAL A 30 18.18 -3.01 4.01
C VAL A 30 17.04 -3.63 4.77
N ALA A 31 16.13 -2.78 5.20
CA ALA A 31 14.80 -3.17 5.53
C ALA A 31 14.25 -3.68 4.20
N TYR A 32 14.39 -4.99 3.98
CA TYR A 32 13.34 -5.75 3.34
C TYR A 32 12.11 -5.48 4.19
N ILE A 33 11.48 -4.32 3.97
CA ILE A 33 10.20 -3.99 4.57
C ILE A 33 9.28 -4.91 3.80
N ASP A 34 9.05 -6.08 4.41
CA ASP A 34 7.86 -6.87 4.29
C ASP A 34 6.72 -5.95 3.84
N THR A 35 6.29 -6.14 2.59
CA THR A 35 4.91 -6.46 2.22
C THR A 35 3.83 -6.05 3.23
N ASP A 36 3.84 -4.80 3.69
CA ASP A 36 2.82 -4.29 4.61
C ASP A 36 1.87 -3.37 3.82
N PRO A 37 0.61 -3.79 3.58
CA PRO A 37 -0.41 -2.97 2.91
C PRO A 37 -0.68 -1.65 3.64
N SER A 38 -0.21 -1.51 4.88
CA SER A 38 -0.31 -0.27 5.64
C SER A 38 0.68 0.82 5.22
N SER A 39 1.81 0.48 4.57
CA SER A 39 2.82 1.43 4.06
C SER A 39 2.55 1.93 2.64
N LEU A 40 1.42 1.55 2.03
CA LEU A 40 0.94 2.22 0.81
C LEU A 40 0.73 3.71 1.13
N ARG A 41 1.43 4.59 0.39
CA ARG A 41 1.16 6.04 0.36
C ARG A 41 -0.35 6.26 0.32
N ALA A 42 -0.85 7.29 1.00
CA ALA A 42 -2.27 7.67 0.98
C ALA A 42 -2.84 7.69 -0.46
N ASP A 43 -1.99 8.03 -1.43
CA ASP A 43 -2.25 8.01 -2.87
C ASP A 43 -2.68 6.63 -3.41
N TYR A 44 -2.03 5.54 -2.99
CA TYR A 44 -2.36 4.19 -3.45
C TYR A 44 -3.59 3.60 -2.76
N LYS A 45 -3.85 3.97 -1.50
CA LYS A 45 -5.14 3.63 -0.85
C LYS A 45 -6.27 4.33 -1.59
N ALA A 46 -6.06 5.57 -2.00
CA ALA A 46 -7.04 6.30 -2.80
C ALA A 46 -7.25 5.64 -4.17
N GLU A 47 -6.19 5.21 -4.85
CA GLU A 47 -6.28 4.52 -6.13
C GLU A 47 -6.97 3.15 -6.03
N TYR A 48 -6.66 2.37 -4.98
CA TYR A 48 -7.35 1.10 -4.70
C TYR A 48 -8.84 1.31 -4.42
N LEU A 49 -9.20 2.33 -3.64
CA LEU A 49 -10.59 2.70 -3.38
C LEU A 49 -11.31 3.14 -4.67
N SER A 50 -10.66 3.92 -5.54
CA SER A 50 -11.18 4.26 -6.87
C SER A 50 -11.45 3.00 -7.71
N LEU A 51 -10.56 2.01 -7.65
CA LEU A 51 -10.67 0.74 -8.37
C LEU A 51 -11.81 -0.15 -7.84
N VAL A 52 -11.99 -0.19 -6.51
CA VAL A 52 -13.12 -0.89 -5.89
C VAL A 52 -14.44 -0.19 -6.22
N ALA A 53 -14.46 1.15 -6.22
CA ALA A 53 -15.63 1.94 -6.58
C ALA A 53 -16.01 1.78 -8.05
N SER A 54 -15.05 1.81 -8.98
CA SER A 54 -15.30 1.58 -10.40
C SER A 54 -15.75 0.14 -10.67
N ALA A 55 -15.16 -0.84 -9.99
CA ALA A 55 -15.61 -2.23 -10.05
C ALA A 55 -17.06 -2.38 -9.57
N TYR A 56 -17.43 -1.73 -8.47
CA TYR A 56 -18.82 -1.69 -7.99
C TYR A 56 -19.75 -1.00 -8.99
N ALA A 57 -19.35 0.14 -9.56
CA ALA A 57 -20.15 0.83 -10.58
C ALA A 57 -20.39 -0.05 -11.82
N ALA A 58 -19.45 -0.94 -12.16
CA ALA A 58 -19.58 -1.86 -13.28
C ALA A 58 -20.37 -3.15 -12.96
N THR A 59 -20.25 -3.68 -11.74
CA THR A 59 -20.86 -4.99 -11.37
C THR A 59 -22.08 -4.90 -10.46
N GLY A 60 -22.27 -3.80 -9.72
CA GLY A 60 -23.32 -3.63 -8.72
C GLY A 60 -23.19 -4.55 -7.49
N ASP A 61 -22.10 -5.33 -7.39
CA ASP A 61 -21.92 -6.34 -6.34
C ASP A 61 -21.34 -5.72 -5.06
N LEU A 62 -22.24 -5.29 -4.18
CA LEU A 62 -21.91 -4.64 -2.93
C LEU A 62 -21.17 -5.58 -1.96
N GLU A 63 -21.55 -6.86 -1.91
CA GLU A 63 -20.92 -7.84 -1.01
C GLU A 63 -19.45 -8.07 -1.36
N ARG A 64 -19.14 -8.15 -2.65
CA ARG A 64 -17.77 -8.30 -3.13
C ARG A 64 -16.93 -7.05 -2.88
N ALA A 65 -17.53 -5.86 -3.01
CA ALA A 65 -16.90 -4.60 -2.64
C ALA A 65 -16.61 -4.53 -1.13
N ARG A 66 -17.56 -4.98 -0.28
CA ARG A 66 -17.38 -5.06 1.17
C ARG A 66 -16.20 -5.94 1.58
N LEU A 67 -16.12 -7.15 1.02
CA LEU A 67 -15.01 -8.07 1.32
C LEU A 67 -13.65 -7.45 0.99
N ARG A 68 -13.53 -6.76 -0.14
CA ARG A 68 -12.30 -6.06 -0.53
C ARG A 68 -11.97 -4.87 0.40
N LEU A 69 -12.99 -4.14 0.86
CA LEU A 69 -12.82 -3.04 1.80
C LEU A 69 -12.48 -3.51 3.22
N ALA A 70 -13.02 -4.67 3.63
CA ALA A 70 -12.73 -5.26 4.94
C ALA A 70 -11.25 -5.61 5.10
N TRP A 71 -10.56 -5.98 4.01
CA TRP A 71 -9.11 -6.25 4.01
C TRP A 71 -8.28 -4.99 4.30
N LEU A 72 -8.81 -3.82 4.00
CA LEU A 72 -8.13 -2.55 4.22
C LEU A 72 -8.34 -2.00 5.65
N ALA A 73 -9.19 -2.66 6.46
CA ALA A 73 -9.45 -2.38 7.87
C ALA A 73 -9.62 -0.88 8.18
N LEU A 74 -10.32 -0.15 7.30
CA LEU A 74 -10.57 1.27 7.54
C LEU A 74 -11.46 1.43 8.77
N PRO A 75 -11.12 2.36 9.69
CA PRO A 75 -11.96 2.63 10.85
C PRO A 75 -13.37 3.10 10.43
N GLU A 76 -13.46 3.95 9.40
CA GLU A 76 -14.74 4.45 8.86
C GLU A 76 -14.71 4.46 7.33
N PRO A 77 -15.08 3.34 6.67
CA PRO A 77 -14.96 3.20 5.22
C PRO A 77 -15.93 4.13 4.48
N ALA A 78 -17.17 4.27 4.95
CA ALA A 78 -18.18 5.12 4.31
C ALA A 78 -17.78 6.62 4.35
N GLU A 79 -17.30 7.10 5.51
CA GLU A 79 -16.85 8.50 5.66
C GLU A 79 -15.59 8.78 4.83
N THR A 80 -14.65 7.84 4.81
CA THR A 80 -13.41 7.97 4.03
C THR A 80 -13.70 8.05 2.53
N LEU A 81 -14.60 7.19 2.03
CA LEU A 81 -15.04 7.21 0.64
C LEU A 81 -15.81 8.49 0.29
N SER A 82 -16.66 8.99 1.19
CA SER A 82 -17.38 10.25 1.00
C SER A 82 -16.43 11.44 0.90
N ARG A 83 -15.44 11.54 1.79
CA ARG A 83 -14.41 12.61 1.73
C ARG A 83 -13.59 12.53 0.45
N MET A 84 -13.25 11.33 0.00
CA MET A 84 -12.55 11.14 -1.28
C MET A 84 -13.42 11.50 -2.48
N ALA A 85 -14.71 11.14 -2.48
CA ALA A 85 -15.61 11.54 -3.55
C ALA A 85 -15.66 13.06 -3.67
N GLN A 86 -15.76 13.78 -2.55
CA GLN A 86 -15.77 15.24 -2.51
C GLN A 86 -14.45 15.85 -3.02
N SER A 87 -13.29 15.31 -2.62
CA SER A 87 -12.00 15.81 -3.11
C SER A 87 -11.81 15.56 -4.61
N ARG A 88 -12.31 14.43 -5.13
CA ARG A 88 -12.27 14.09 -6.56
C ARG A 88 -13.27 14.88 -7.39
N LEU A 89 -14.40 15.32 -6.82
CA LEU A 89 -15.30 16.28 -7.47
C LEU A 89 -14.65 17.66 -7.60
N ALA A 90 -13.84 18.07 -6.61
CA ALA A 90 -13.13 19.35 -6.66
C ALA A 90 -11.96 19.34 -7.66
N ALA A 91 -11.42 18.16 -7.99
CA ALA A 91 -10.40 17.98 -9.01
C ALA A 91 -11.04 17.84 -10.40
N SER A 92 -10.65 18.68 -11.35
CA SER A 92 -11.16 18.59 -12.73
C SER A 92 -10.72 17.29 -13.40
N GLY A 93 -11.67 16.58 -14.03
CA GLY A 93 -11.40 15.35 -14.81
C GLY A 93 -11.65 14.03 -14.09
N LEU A 94 -12.01 14.02 -12.80
CA LEU A 94 -12.26 12.80 -12.01
C LEU A 94 -13.73 12.60 -11.61
N GLU A 95 -14.66 13.26 -12.31
CA GLU A 95 -16.09 13.23 -11.98
C GLU A 95 -16.73 11.83 -12.00
N THR A 96 -16.28 10.97 -12.92
CA THR A 96 -16.79 9.59 -13.04
C THR A 96 -16.36 8.76 -11.84
N GLU A 97 -15.11 8.90 -11.41
CA GLU A 97 -14.59 8.23 -10.21
C GLU A 97 -15.27 8.76 -8.95
N ALA A 98 -15.47 10.07 -8.88
CA ALA A 98 -16.13 10.70 -7.75
C ALA A 98 -17.59 10.22 -7.60
N ARG A 99 -18.32 10.07 -8.70
CA ARG A 99 -19.66 9.46 -8.70
C ARG A 99 -19.64 8.01 -8.24
N ALA A 100 -18.68 7.22 -8.70
CA ALA A 100 -18.53 5.82 -8.28
C ALA A 100 -18.22 5.72 -6.77
N LEU A 101 -17.32 6.57 -6.26
CA LEU A 101 -16.96 6.65 -4.84
C LEU A 101 -18.16 7.07 -3.98
N ALA A 102 -18.94 8.07 -4.43
CA ALA A 102 -20.15 8.51 -3.74
C ALA A 102 -21.24 7.43 -3.71
N ALA A 103 -21.45 6.71 -4.82
CA ALA A 103 -22.41 5.61 -4.90
C ALA A 103 -22.05 4.46 -3.95
N LEU A 104 -20.76 4.13 -3.84
CA LEU A 104 -20.28 3.11 -2.92
C LEU A 104 -20.38 3.57 -1.46
N ALA A 105 -20.04 4.83 -1.16
CA ALA A 105 -20.20 5.41 0.17
C ALA A 105 -21.66 5.39 0.65
N ALA A 106 -22.61 5.76 -0.22
CA ALA A 106 -24.04 5.71 0.08
C ALA A 106 -24.51 4.27 0.35
N ALA A 107 -24.11 3.32 -0.49
CA ALA A 107 -24.47 1.91 -0.32
C ALA A 107 -23.91 1.28 0.98
N LEU A 108 -22.74 1.76 1.45
CA LEU A 108 -22.19 1.38 2.74
C LEU A 108 -22.88 2.08 3.93
N GLY A 109 -23.34 3.32 3.76
CA GLY A 109 -24.09 4.04 4.80
C GLY A 109 -25.44 3.37 5.13
N GLU A 110 -26.13 2.86 4.11
CA GLU A 110 -27.39 2.12 4.26
C GLU A 110 -27.21 0.75 4.95
N ARG A 111 -26.02 0.14 4.79
CA ARG A 111 -25.68 -1.17 5.35
C ARG A 111 -24.21 -1.16 5.77
N PRO A 112 -23.89 -0.67 6.98
CA PRO A 112 -22.53 -0.58 7.47
C PRO A 112 -21.86 -1.95 7.48
N LEU A 113 -20.53 -1.98 7.29
CA LEU A 113 -19.77 -3.22 7.39
C LEU A 113 -20.04 -3.83 8.76
N GLN A 114 -20.78 -4.93 8.80
CA GLN A 114 -20.85 -5.77 9.99
C GLN A 114 -19.47 -6.40 10.12
N VAL A 115 -18.59 -5.71 10.85
CA VAL A 115 -17.32 -6.27 11.28
C VAL A 115 -17.70 -7.51 12.08
N LEU A 116 -17.46 -8.68 11.49
CA LEU A 116 -17.65 -9.96 12.14
C LEU A 116 -16.77 -9.96 13.40
N LYS A 117 -17.35 -9.54 14.53
CA LYS A 117 -16.85 -9.83 15.86
C LYS A 117 -17.12 -11.31 16.10
N THR A 118 -16.18 -12.14 15.71
CA THR A 118 -16.03 -13.49 16.26
C THR A 118 -14.85 -13.49 17.21
#